data_AF-F3FUG0-F1
#
_entry.id   AF-F3FUG0-F1
#
_cell.length_a   1.000
_cell.length_b   1.000
_cell.length_c   1.000
_cell.angle_alpha   90.00
_cell.angle_beta   90.00
_cell.angle_gamma   90.00
#
_symmetry.space_group_name_H-M   'P 1'
#
loop_
_entity.id
_entity.type
_entity.pdbx_description
1 polymer ?
#
loop_
_entity_poly.entity_id
_entity_poly.type
_entity_poly.pdbx_seq_one_letter_code
_entity_poly.pdbx_strand_id
1 'polypeptide(L)'
;GRLILEGANTYRGDTLVNGGLLSVNGSLVSAVQVNAGGTLGGNGQIGGLTARNGGIVAPGNSIGTLQVNGNVTLEPGSTYAVELSPTASDRIVATGSATVSGANMTLALENATPVALSSAPIQSVVGRQYNVLQAANGINGQFGSVSSNYAFLGGRLDYAANAVALNVEQTAAFNSVAQTPNP
;
A
#
# COMPACT_ATOMS: atom_id res chain seq x y z
N GLY A 1 -15.26 -8.71 -10.10
CA GLY A 1 -16.05 -7.52 -10.49
C GLY A 1 -15.42 -6.27 -9.90
N ARG A 2 -15.87 -5.08 -10.32
CA ARG A 2 -15.41 -3.79 -9.81
C ARG A 2 -16.61 -2.88 -9.52
N LEU A 3 -16.60 -2.25 -8.35
CA LEU A 3 -17.53 -1.19 -7.95
C LEU A 3 -16.73 0.10 -7.71
N ILE A 4 -17.24 1.22 -8.23
CA ILE A 4 -16.64 2.54 -8.05
C ILE A 4 -17.66 3.44 -7.35
N LEU A 5 -17.25 4.09 -6.27
CA LEU A 5 -18.05 5.06 -5.53
C LEU A 5 -17.45 6.45 -5.72
N GLU A 6 -18.10 7.29 -6.53
CA GLU A 6 -17.64 8.65 -6.84
C GLU A 6 -18.36 9.75 -6.04
N GLY A 7 -19.57 9.46 -5.56
CA GLY A 7 -20.40 10.40 -4.79
C GLY A 7 -20.18 10.35 -3.28
N ALA A 8 -21.00 11.11 -2.55
CA ALA A 8 -21.08 11.06 -1.10
C ALA A 8 -22.01 9.92 -0.64
N ASN A 9 -21.45 8.89 -0.02
CA ASN A 9 -22.19 7.74 0.51
C ASN A 9 -22.32 7.88 2.03
N THR A 10 -23.53 8.15 2.51
CA THR A 10 -23.79 8.57 3.90
C THR A 10 -24.29 7.44 4.82
N TYR A 11 -24.40 6.22 4.31
CA TYR A 11 -24.77 5.07 5.13
C TYR A 11 -23.66 4.75 6.15
N ARG A 12 -24.07 4.17 7.29
CA ARG A 12 -23.19 3.96 8.45
C ARG A 12 -22.92 2.50 8.81
N GLY A 13 -23.66 1.56 8.23
CA GLY A 13 -23.39 0.13 8.42
C GLY A 13 -22.16 -0.32 7.63
N ASP A 14 -21.39 -1.25 8.17
CA ASP A 14 -20.10 -1.67 7.64
C ASP A 14 -20.14 -2.06 6.16
N THR A 15 -19.15 -1.59 5.40
CA THR A 15 -18.95 -1.99 4.00
C THR A 15 -18.01 -3.19 3.96
N LEU A 16 -18.54 -4.36 3.60
CA LEU A 16 -17.77 -5.59 3.49
C LEU A 16 -17.31 -5.82 2.04
N VAL A 17 -15.99 -5.85 1.83
CA VAL A 17 -15.38 -6.20 0.53
C VAL A 17 -14.96 -7.66 0.59
N ASN A 18 -15.86 -8.55 0.17
CA ASN A 18 -15.65 -10.01 0.19
C ASN A 18 -14.97 -10.56 -1.07
N GLY A 19 -14.78 -9.72 -2.09
CA GLY A 19 -14.24 -10.15 -3.37
C GLY A 19 -14.21 -9.02 -4.40
N GLY A 20 -13.26 -9.07 -5.32
CA GLY A 20 -13.12 -8.05 -6.37
C GLY A 20 -12.66 -6.69 -5.82
N LEU A 21 -12.85 -5.63 -6.61
CA LEU A 21 -12.38 -4.28 -6.26
C LEU A 21 -13.54 -3.37 -5.87
N LEU A 22 -13.42 -2.74 -4.70
CA LEU A 22 -14.12 -1.52 -4.33
C LEU A 22 -13.16 -0.33 -4.47
N SER A 23 -13.44 0.60 -5.39
CA SER A 23 -12.71 1.86 -5.51
C SER A 23 -13.57 3.00 -4.93
N VAL A 24 -13.07 3.66 -3.88
CA VAL A 24 -13.74 4.83 -3.27
C VAL A 24 -13.03 6.09 -3.73
N ASN A 25 -13.66 6.85 -4.62
CA ASN A 25 -13.14 8.12 -5.17
C ASN A 25 -13.92 9.34 -4.64
N GLY A 26 -15.13 9.13 -4.11
CA GLY A 26 -15.90 10.11 -3.36
C GLY A 26 -15.68 9.96 -1.85
N SER A 27 -16.79 9.92 -1.10
CA SER A 27 -16.75 9.66 0.34
C SER A 27 -17.68 8.54 0.74
N LEU A 28 -17.30 7.85 1.81
CA LEU A 28 -18.04 6.77 2.44
C LEU A 28 -17.94 6.92 3.96
N VAL A 29 -19.05 7.26 4.61
CA VAL A 29 -19.07 7.44 6.07
C VAL A 29 -18.82 6.12 6.81
N SER A 30 -19.20 5.00 6.21
CA SER A 30 -19.01 3.67 6.77
C SER A 30 -17.54 3.27 6.91
N ALA A 31 -17.27 2.40 7.88
CA ALA A 31 -16.02 1.68 7.95
C ALA A 31 -15.98 0.57 6.88
N VAL A 32 -14.80 0.37 6.28
CA VAL A 32 -14.57 -0.67 5.28
C VAL A 32 -13.81 -1.82 5.89
N GLN A 33 -14.34 -3.03 5.70
CA GLN A 33 -13.67 -4.26 6.05
C GLN A 33 -13.34 -5.04 4.78
N VAL A 34 -12.05 -5.31 4.56
CA VAL A 34 -11.57 -6.03 3.38
C VAL A 34 -11.25 -7.47 3.79
N ASN A 35 -12.00 -8.42 3.23
CA ASN A 35 -11.81 -9.85 3.48
C ASN A 35 -10.94 -10.49 2.39
N ALA A 36 -10.60 -11.76 2.60
CA ALA A 36 -9.85 -12.56 1.64
C ALA A 36 -10.45 -12.46 0.22
N GLY A 37 -9.61 -12.12 -0.76
CA GLY A 37 -10.01 -11.96 -2.17
C GLY A 37 -10.65 -10.61 -2.51
N GLY A 38 -10.87 -9.74 -1.51
CA GLY A 38 -11.30 -8.36 -1.68
C GLY A 38 -10.13 -7.38 -1.82
N THR A 39 -10.34 -6.33 -2.60
CA THR A 39 -9.43 -5.20 -2.73
C THR A 39 -10.18 -3.90 -2.47
N LEU A 40 -9.64 -3.06 -1.60
CA LEU A 40 -10.02 -1.66 -1.47
C LEU A 40 -9.00 -0.78 -2.19
N GLY A 41 -9.47 0.12 -3.04
CA GLY A 41 -8.63 1.19 -3.60
C GLY A 41 -9.37 2.51 -3.73
N GLY A 42 -8.87 3.39 -4.59
CA GLY A 42 -9.38 4.75 -4.76
C GLY A 42 -8.72 5.76 -3.85
N ASN A 43 -8.93 7.04 -4.16
CA ASN A 43 -8.28 8.20 -3.53
C ASN A 43 -9.25 9.08 -2.71
N GLY A 44 -10.39 8.52 -2.33
CA GLY A 44 -11.44 9.18 -1.58
C GLY A 44 -11.28 9.07 -0.06
N GLN A 45 -12.40 9.14 0.64
CA GLN A 45 -12.47 9.11 2.10
C GLN A 45 -13.39 7.99 2.61
N ILE A 46 -12.96 7.27 3.64
CA ILE A 46 -13.74 6.22 4.32
C ILE A 46 -13.80 6.47 5.85
N GLY A 47 -14.77 5.90 6.57
CA GLY A 47 -14.93 6.09 8.01
C GLY A 47 -13.97 5.29 8.91
N GLY A 48 -13.36 4.24 8.36
CA GLY A 48 -12.48 3.34 9.08
C GLY A 48 -12.00 2.22 8.16
N LEU A 49 -10.94 1.53 8.53
CA LEU A 49 -10.36 0.46 7.71
C LEU A 49 -9.95 -0.73 8.56
N THR A 50 -10.40 -1.92 8.18
CA THR A 50 -9.83 -3.20 8.63
C THR A 50 -9.53 -4.09 7.44
N ALA A 51 -8.25 -4.35 7.18
CA ALA A 51 -7.83 -5.33 6.20
C ALA A 51 -7.53 -6.65 6.92
N ARG A 52 -8.33 -7.68 6.62
CA ARG A 52 -8.15 -9.03 7.16
C ARG A 52 -7.15 -9.83 6.35
N ASN A 53 -6.80 -11.01 6.86
CA ASN A 53 -5.99 -11.98 6.14
C ASN A 53 -6.49 -12.18 4.69
N GLY A 54 -5.58 -12.04 3.71
CA GLY A 54 -5.88 -12.15 2.29
C GLY A 54 -6.63 -10.95 1.67
N GLY A 55 -6.96 -9.93 2.45
CA GLY A 55 -7.50 -8.66 1.96
C GLY A 55 -6.41 -7.71 1.49
N ILE A 56 -6.70 -6.95 0.43
CA ILE A 56 -5.73 -6.03 -0.19
C ILE A 56 -6.22 -4.59 -0.06
N VAL A 57 -5.34 -3.69 0.36
CA VAL A 57 -5.57 -2.24 0.32
C VAL A 57 -4.56 -1.63 -0.65
N ALA A 58 -5.05 -1.00 -1.71
CA ALA A 58 -4.28 -0.39 -2.79
C ALA A 58 -4.82 1.03 -3.05
N PRO A 59 -4.45 2.03 -2.22
CA PRO A 59 -4.91 3.40 -2.38
C PRO A 59 -4.68 3.93 -3.79
N GLY A 60 -5.57 4.81 -4.23
CA GLY A 60 -5.45 5.47 -5.53
C GLY A 60 -6.08 4.69 -6.69
N ASN A 61 -5.90 5.27 -7.88
CA ASN A 61 -6.24 4.70 -9.19
C ASN A 61 -4.99 4.87 -10.09
N SER A 62 -3.86 4.27 -9.69
CA SER A 62 -2.50 4.86 -9.72
C SER A 62 -2.22 5.69 -8.47
N ILE A 63 -1.11 6.43 -8.43
CA ILE A 63 -0.62 7.16 -7.26
C ILE A 63 -1.71 8.02 -6.59
N GLY A 64 -2.07 7.68 -5.36
CA GLY A 64 -3.17 8.34 -4.65
C GLY A 64 -3.12 8.26 -3.13
N THR A 65 -3.96 9.07 -2.49
CA THR A 65 -4.11 9.09 -1.04
C THR A 65 -5.50 8.62 -0.66
N LEU A 66 -5.59 7.56 0.15
CA LEU A 66 -6.84 7.15 0.78
C LEU A 66 -6.94 7.80 2.17
N GLN A 67 -8.00 8.58 2.39
CA GLN A 67 -8.26 9.22 3.67
C GLN A 67 -9.15 8.32 4.54
N VAL A 68 -8.76 8.13 5.79
CA VAL A 68 -9.50 7.31 6.76
C VAL A 68 -9.89 8.18 7.95
N ASN A 69 -11.18 8.50 8.07
CA ASN A 69 -11.75 9.28 9.17
C ASN A 69 -11.99 8.42 10.43
N GLY A 70 -10.97 7.66 10.80
CA GLY A 70 -11.03 6.74 11.91
C GLY A 70 -9.75 5.93 12.01
N ASN A 71 -9.87 4.74 12.59
CA ASN A 71 -8.72 3.86 12.78
C ASN A 71 -8.46 3.02 11.54
N VAL A 72 -7.18 2.63 11.39
CA VAL A 72 -6.71 1.65 10.41
C VAL A 72 -6.21 0.42 11.13
N THR A 73 -6.67 -0.76 10.71
CA THR A 73 -6.15 -2.05 11.19
C THR A 73 -5.72 -2.87 9.97
N LEU A 74 -4.45 -3.24 9.93
CA LEU A 74 -3.88 -4.16 8.94
C LEU A 74 -3.48 -5.45 9.68
N GLU A 75 -4.33 -6.47 9.57
CA GLU A 75 -4.15 -7.75 10.26
C GLU A 75 -3.05 -8.61 9.62
N PRO A 76 -2.52 -9.63 10.34
CA PRO A 76 -1.52 -10.54 9.77
C PRO A 76 -1.97 -11.18 8.45
N GLY A 77 -1.10 -11.11 7.45
CA GLY A 77 -1.35 -11.66 6.11
C GLY A 77 -2.37 -10.89 5.26
N SER A 78 -2.81 -9.71 5.68
CA SER A 78 -3.32 -8.69 4.75
C SER A 78 -2.18 -8.11 3.90
N THR A 79 -2.53 -7.42 2.82
CA THR A 79 -1.56 -6.76 1.93
C THR A 79 -1.87 -5.27 1.80
N TYR A 80 -0.86 -4.44 2.04
CA TYR A 80 -0.86 -3.03 1.67
C TYR A 80 -0.02 -2.83 0.39
N ALA A 81 -0.70 -2.58 -0.72
CA ALA A 81 -0.07 -2.37 -2.02
C ALA A 81 0.20 -0.89 -2.25
N VAL A 82 1.45 -0.57 -2.53
CA VAL A 82 1.94 0.80 -2.72
C VAL A 82 2.54 0.92 -4.11
N GLU A 83 1.97 1.79 -4.94
CA GLU A 83 2.57 2.25 -6.17
C GLU A 83 3.53 3.42 -5.90
N LEU A 84 4.61 3.47 -6.68
CA LEU A 84 5.69 4.45 -6.56
C LEU A 84 5.91 5.13 -7.91
N SER A 85 6.11 6.44 -7.87
CA SER A 85 6.63 7.26 -8.97
C SER A 85 7.85 8.04 -8.49
N PRO A 86 8.64 8.67 -9.38
CA PRO A 86 9.78 9.47 -8.95
C PRO A 86 9.40 10.59 -7.97
N THR A 87 8.15 11.07 -7.98
CA THR A 87 7.75 12.24 -7.19
C THR A 87 6.74 11.94 -6.08
N ALA A 88 6.10 10.76 -6.09
CA ALA A 88 5.05 10.43 -5.15
C ALA A 88 4.89 8.92 -4.94
N SER A 89 4.12 8.55 -3.91
CA SER A 89 3.69 7.18 -3.65
C SER A 89 2.20 7.18 -3.30
N ASP A 90 1.62 5.99 -3.33
CA ASP A 90 0.39 5.75 -2.60
C ASP A 90 0.60 5.97 -1.10
N ARG A 91 -0.47 6.43 -0.44
CA ARG A 91 -0.47 6.54 1.02
C ARG A 91 -1.85 6.41 1.63
N ILE A 92 -1.88 5.98 2.89
CA ILE A 92 -3.05 6.07 3.77
C ILE A 92 -2.83 7.19 4.77
N VAL A 93 -3.84 8.04 4.96
CA VAL A 93 -3.83 9.09 5.99
C VAL A 93 -5.03 8.89 6.90
N ALA A 94 -4.78 8.56 8.16
CA ALA A 94 -5.80 8.28 9.17
C ALA A 94 -5.89 9.39 10.22
N THR A 95 -7.12 9.79 10.56
CA THR A 95 -7.38 10.70 11.68
C THR A 95 -7.35 9.99 13.04
N GLY A 96 -7.45 8.65 13.04
CA GLY A 96 -7.30 7.81 14.22
C GLY A 96 -5.89 7.25 14.38
N SER A 97 -5.79 6.10 15.05
CA SER A 97 -4.56 5.31 15.14
C SER A 97 -4.45 4.31 13.99
N ALA A 98 -3.24 3.89 13.64
CA ALA A 98 -3.05 2.71 12.78
C ALA A 98 -2.39 1.56 13.55
N THR A 99 -3.01 0.38 13.51
CA THR A 99 -2.45 -0.86 14.02
C THR A 99 -2.01 -1.74 12.85
N VAL A 100 -0.72 -2.06 12.78
CA VAL A 100 -0.12 -2.91 11.76
C VAL A 100 0.43 -4.15 12.45
N SER A 101 -0.19 -5.30 12.22
CA SER A 101 0.13 -6.55 12.93
C SER A 101 0.72 -7.57 11.96
N GLY A 102 1.88 -7.31 11.38
CA GLY A 102 2.52 -8.27 10.46
C GLY A 102 1.85 -8.36 9.09
N ALA A 103 1.15 -7.30 8.66
CA ALA A 103 0.68 -7.17 7.28
C ALA A 103 1.87 -7.12 6.30
N ASN A 104 1.67 -7.50 5.04
CA ASN A 104 2.68 -7.43 4.00
C ASN A 104 2.59 -6.10 3.26
N MET A 105 3.73 -5.49 2.92
CA MET A 105 3.79 -4.39 1.97
C MET A 105 4.29 -4.89 0.62
N THR A 106 3.57 -4.56 -0.47
CA THR A 106 4.00 -4.86 -1.84
C THR A 106 4.25 -3.57 -2.61
N LEU A 107 5.39 -3.49 -3.30
CA LEU A 107 5.81 -2.31 -4.05
C LEU A 107 5.65 -2.53 -5.56
N ALA A 108 4.99 -1.56 -6.20
CA ALA A 108 4.85 -1.47 -7.65
C ALA A 108 5.36 -0.11 -8.18
N LEU A 109 5.72 -0.04 -9.46
CA LEU A 109 6.06 1.21 -10.12
C LEU A 109 4.86 1.66 -10.97
N GLU A 110 4.49 2.93 -10.85
CA GLU A 110 3.42 3.54 -11.65
C GLU A 110 3.73 3.39 -13.16
N ASN A 111 2.70 3.02 -13.94
CA ASN A 111 2.77 2.87 -15.40
C ASN A 111 3.84 1.89 -15.92
N ALA A 112 4.41 1.04 -15.06
CA ALA A 112 5.40 0.07 -15.46
C ALA A 112 4.75 -1.30 -15.69
N THR A 113 4.90 -1.83 -16.90
CA THR A 113 4.76 -3.28 -17.08
C THR A 113 5.87 -3.96 -16.26
N PRO A 114 5.61 -5.07 -15.55
CA PRO A 114 6.64 -5.82 -14.84
C PRO A 114 7.60 -6.49 -15.84
N VAL A 115 8.44 -5.70 -16.50
CA VAL A 115 9.55 -6.22 -17.29
C VAL A 115 10.70 -6.33 -16.32
N ALA A 116 10.93 -7.54 -15.82
CA ALA A 116 11.89 -7.91 -14.77
C ALA A 116 13.36 -7.45 -15.01
N LEU A 117 13.64 -6.76 -16.12
CA LEU A 117 14.98 -6.45 -16.61
C LEU A 117 15.19 -4.98 -16.99
N SER A 118 14.19 -4.09 -16.88
CA SER A 118 14.42 -2.66 -17.17
C SER A 118 14.91 -1.94 -15.91
N SER A 119 16.17 -1.50 -15.92
CA SER A 119 16.82 -0.82 -14.79
C SER A 119 16.45 0.67 -14.70
N ALA A 120 15.97 1.28 -15.78
CA ALA A 120 15.67 2.71 -15.84
C ALA A 120 14.49 3.13 -14.94
N PRO A 121 13.34 2.40 -14.90
CA PRO A 121 12.25 2.73 -13.99
C PRO A 121 12.65 2.59 -12.52
N ILE A 122 13.47 1.58 -12.19
CA ILE A 122 13.95 1.32 -10.82
C ILE A 122 14.85 2.46 -10.32
N GLN A 123 15.83 2.88 -11.13
CA GLN A 123 16.74 3.97 -10.78
C GLN A 123 16.02 5.29 -10.48
N SER A 124 14.82 5.48 -11.02
CA SER A 124 14.05 6.70 -10.79
C SER A 124 13.49 6.83 -9.38
N VAL A 125 13.33 5.71 -8.65
CA VAL A 125 12.77 5.66 -7.29
C VAL A 125 13.76 5.26 -6.21
N VAL A 126 14.86 4.57 -6.56
CA VAL A 126 15.90 4.16 -5.59
C VAL A 126 16.53 5.37 -4.91
N GLY A 127 16.76 5.26 -3.59
CA GLY A 127 17.30 6.33 -2.76
C GLY A 127 16.27 7.37 -2.32
N ARG A 128 15.00 7.25 -2.76
CA ARG A 128 13.92 8.13 -2.33
C ARG A 128 13.23 7.59 -1.07
N GLN A 129 12.66 8.52 -0.31
CA GLN A 129 11.84 8.24 0.85
C GLN A 129 10.40 8.71 0.59
N TYR A 130 9.43 7.88 0.99
CA TYR A 130 8.00 8.15 0.84
C TYR A 130 7.25 7.93 2.15
N ASN A 131 6.36 8.85 2.51
CA ASN A 131 5.44 8.64 3.63
C ASN A 131 4.23 7.85 3.13
N VAL A 132 4.16 6.58 3.51
CA VAL A 132 3.15 5.62 2.99
C VAL A 132 2.00 5.42 3.97
N LEU A 133 2.20 5.65 5.27
CA LEU A 133 1.13 5.59 6.27
C LEU A 133 1.30 6.71 7.28
N GLN A 134 0.22 7.45 7.53
CA GLN A 134 0.17 8.47 8.58
C GLN A 134 -1.06 8.24 9.45
N ALA A 135 -0.92 8.39 10.77
CA ALA A 135 -2.02 8.24 11.72
C ALA A 135 -1.90 9.26 12.85
N ALA A 136 -2.91 10.11 13.01
CA ALA A 136 -2.86 11.22 13.96
C ALA A 136 -2.72 10.75 15.42
N ASN A 137 -3.30 9.59 15.76
CA ASN A 137 -3.25 9.02 17.11
C ASN A 137 -2.22 7.90 17.26
N GLY A 138 -1.25 7.86 16.34
CA GLY A 138 -0.06 7.02 16.44
C GLY A 138 -0.11 5.71 15.64
N ILE A 139 1.07 5.13 15.47
CA ILE A 139 1.31 3.83 14.82
C ILE A 139 1.63 2.79 15.90
N ASN A 140 0.91 1.66 15.87
CA ASN A 140 1.17 0.51 16.73
C ASN A 140 1.53 -0.71 15.88
N GLY A 141 2.61 -1.40 16.24
CA GLY A 141 3.11 -2.57 15.52
C GLY A 141 3.87 -2.23 14.23
N GLN A 142 4.11 -3.25 13.41
CA GLN A 142 4.99 -3.19 12.23
C GLN A 142 4.47 -4.07 11.10
N PHE A 143 4.91 -3.78 9.88
CA PHE A 143 4.72 -4.66 8.72
C PHE A 143 5.61 -5.89 8.90
N GLY A 144 5.14 -7.05 8.45
CA GLY A 144 5.87 -8.30 8.54
C GLY A 144 6.89 -8.49 7.42
N SER A 145 6.63 -7.87 6.25
CA SER A 145 7.49 -7.95 5.09
C SER A 145 7.33 -6.74 4.17
N VAL A 146 8.36 -6.46 3.38
CA VAL A 146 8.31 -5.59 2.21
C VAL A 146 8.79 -6.42 1.02
N SER A 147 7.99 -6.46 -0.05
CA SER A 147 8.27 -7.25 -1.23
C SER A 147 8.02 -6.45 -2.51
N SER A 148 8.68 -6.81 -3.60
CA SER A 148 8.44 -6.22 -4.91
C SER A 148 8.48 -7.30 -5.99
N ASN A 149 7.73 -7.09 -7.07
CA ASN A 149 7.77 -7.92 -8.26
C ASN A 149 8.91 -7.53 -9.22
N TYR A 150 9.65 -6.45 -8.93
CA TYR A 150 10.82 -6.06 -9.71
C TYR A 150 12.09 -6.66 -9.10
N ALA A 151 12.92 -7.27 -9.93
CA ALA A 151 14.25 -7.67 -9.52
C ALA A 151 15.00 -6.44 -9.00
N PHE A 152 15.69 -6.58 -7.86
CA PHE A 152 16.51 -5.54 -7.25
C PHE A 152 15.76 -4.34 -6.67
N LEU A 153 14.43 -4.25 -6.72
CA LEU A 153 13.67 -3.24 -6.00
C LEU A 153 13.26 -3.78 -4.63
N GLY A 154 13.53 -3.02 -3.58
CA GLY A 154 12.96 -3.28 -2.27
C GLY A 154 12.86 -2.00 -1.47
N GLY A 155 12.65 -2.15 -0.17
CA GLY A 155 12.69 -1.01 0.72
C GLY A 155 12.73 -1.38 2.17
N ARG A 156 13.15 -0.40 2.96
CA ARG A 156 13.22 -0.44 4.41
C ARG A 156 12.21 0.54 4.98
N LEU A 157 11.48 0.10 6.00
CA LEU A 157 10.49 0.94 6.69
C LEU A 157 11.10 1.58 7.92
N ASP A 158 10.98 2.90 8.01
CA ASP A 158 11.28 3.66 9.21
C ASP A 158 9.96 4.03 9.92
N TYR A 159 9.93 3.83 11.23
CA TYR A 159 8.74 4.05 12.06
C TYR A 159 8.95 5.27 12.94
N ALA A 160 8.05 6.24 12.79
CA ALA A 160 7.89 7.35 13.70
C ALA A 160 6.60 7.17 14.53
N ALA A 161 6.41 8.02 15.54
CA ALA A 161 5.23 7.93 16.41
C ALA A 161 3.91 7.95 15.62
N ASN A 162 3.81 8.74 14.56
CA ASN A 162 2.60 9.00 13.78
C ASN A 162 2.74 8.70 12.27
N ALA A 163 3.84 8.06 11.85
CA ALA A 163 4.09 7.79 10.44
C ALA A 163 4.95 6.55 10.19
N VAL A 164 4.77 5.95 9.02
CA VAL A 164 5.67 4.95 8.43
C VAL A 164 6.21 5.52 7.13
N ALA A 165 7.54 5.60 7.04
CA ALA A 165 8.25 6.02 5.84
C ALA A 165 8.89 4.81 5.16
N LEU A 166 8.74 4.71 3.84
CA LEU A 166 9.40 3.73 2.98
C LEU A 166 10.64 4.36 2.35
N ASN A 167 11.81 3.82 2.66
CA ASN A 167 13.05 4.11 1.96
C ASN A 167 13.24 3.07 0.87
N VAL A 168 13.28 3.52 -0.38
CA VAL A 168 13.41 2.61 -1.52
C VAL A 168 14.88 2.29 -1.76
N GLU A 169 15.20 1.00 -1.82
CA GLU A 169 16.56 0.50 -1.87
C GLU A 169 16.74 -0.48 -3.01
N GLN A 170 17.99 -0.62 -3.45
CA GLN A 170 18.37 -1.67 -4.39
C GLN A 170 18.78 -2.93 -3.62
N THR A 171 18.04 -4.03 -3.77
CA THR A 171 18.22 -5.24 -2.94
C THR A 171 19.33 -6.18 -3.42
N ALA A 172 19.90 -5.97 -4.61
CA ALA A 172 21.21 -6.49 -5.01
C ALA A 172 21.81 -5.67 -6.18
N ALA A 173 23.14 -5.51 -6.20
CA ALA A 173 23.85 -4.94 -7.34
C ALA A 173 23.96 -5.98 -8.48
N PHE A 174 23.89 -5.51 -9.73
CA PHE A 174 24.01 -6.30 -10.97
C PHE A 174 25.27 -7.19 -11.04
N ASN A 175 26.25 -6.99 -10.16
CA ASN A 175 27.55 -7.64 -10.18
C ASN A 175 27.55 -9.06 -9.58
N SER A 176 26.45 -9.49 -8.94
CA SER A 176 26.37 -10.81 -8.28
C SER A 176 25.86 -11.95 -9.19
N VAL A 177 25.38 -11.64 -10.40
CA VAL A 177 24.80 -12.65 -11.33
C VAL A 177 25.76 -13.02 -12.48
N ALA A 178 26.93 -12.37 -12.58
CA ALA A 178 27.94 -12.65 -13.62
C ALA A 178 29.11 -13.55 -13.14
N GLN A 179 28.96 -14.24 -12.00
CA GLN A 179 29.97 -15.18 -11.48
C GLN A 179 29.47 -16.63 -11.60
N THR A 180 29.17 -17.08 -12.82
CA THR A 180 29.35 -18.51 -13.15
C THR A 180 30.53 -18.60 -14.10
N PRO A 181 31.75 -18.92 -13.62
CA PRO A 181 32.80 -19.41 -14.49
C PRO A 181 32.25 -20.71 -15.11
N ASN A 182 32.00 -20.71 -16.42
CA ASN A 182 31.76 -21.96 -17.12
C ASN A 182 33.11 -22.70 -17.17
N PRO A 183 33.22 -23.91 -16.61
CA PRO A 183 34.45 -24.69 -16.62
C PRO A 183 34.85 -25.17 -18.03
#